data_AF-A0A6I2GNA0-F1
#
_entry.id   AF-A0A6I2GNA0-F1
#
_cell.length_a   1.000
_cell.length_b   1.000
_cell.length_c   1.000
_cell.angle_alpha   90.00
_cell.angle_beta   90.00
_cell.angle_gamma   90.00
#
_symmetry.space_group_name_H-M   'P 1'
#
loop_
_entity.id
_entity.type
_entity.pdbx_description
1 polymer ?
#
loop_
_entity_poly.entity_id
_entity_poly.type
_entity_poly.pdbx_seq_one_letter_code
_entity_poly.pdbx_strand_id
1 'polypeptide(L)'
;MLPPSLLGTAFVSTSQEYAWRKAELPRAVRELADASLLILGGEAWIAEDGHFLGLLPTLDGQSCVIHWETEVPPALPWREQVAQAAEQTLRIIPGLDAEEEVVPEYRDLIWYNVTFCNEEEYGALQLRDKP
;
A
#
# COMPACT_ATOMS: atom_id res chain seq x y z
N MET A 1 12.11 2.19 -10.35
CA MET A 1 12.92 2.49 -9.14
C MET A 1 12.16 3.49 -8.30
N LEU A 2 12.08 3.28 -6.99
CA LEU A 2 11.43 4.24 -6.09
C LEU A 2 12.22 5.55 -5.98
N PRO A 3 11.53 6.70 -5.81
CA PRO A 3 12.17 7.96 -5.44
C PRO A 3 13.05 7.79 -4.18
N PRO A 4 14.31 8.27 -4.17
CA PRO A 4 15.18 8.17 -3.00
C PRO A 4 14.59 8.79 -1.72
N SER A 5 13.75 9.80 -1.88
CA SER A 5 13.02 10.47 -0.81
C SER A 5 12.03 9.55 -0.07
N LEU A 6 11.51 8.52 -0.72
CA LEU A 6 10.62 7.53 -0.10
C LEU A 6 11.36 6.48 0.70
N LEU A 7 12.57 6.12 0.28
CA LEU A 7 13.37 5.09 0.94
C LEU A 7 13.81 5.50 2.34
N GLY A 8 13.97 6.79 2.60
CA GLY A 8 14.41 7.31 3.90
C GLY A 8 13.37 7.18 5.03
N THR A 9 12.09 6.97 4.70
CA THR A 9 10.98 6.85 5.67
C THR A 9 10.22 5.53 5.55
N ALA A 10 10.57 4.70 4.57
CA ALA A 10 9.96 3.40 4.38
C ALA A 10 10.54 2.36 5.35
N PHE A 11 9.66 1.50 5.86
CA PHE A 11 10.05 0.15 6.21
C PHE A 11 10.34 -0.61 4.91
N VAL A 12 11.46 -1.35 4.89
CA VAL A 12 11.85 -2.19 3.76
C VAL A 12 11.91 -3.63 4.24
N SER A 13 11.06 -4.48 3.69
CA SER A 13 11.05 -5.90 4.03
C SER A 13 12.26 -6.62 3.43
N THR A 14 12.59 -7.79 3.98
CA THR A 14 13.58 -8.69 3.39
C THR A 14 13.24 -9.13 1.96
N SER A 15 11.96 -9.09 1.57
CA SER A 15 11.47 -9.33 0.21
C SER A 15 11.52 -8.08 -0.69
N GLN A 16 12.09 -6.97 -0.22
CA GLN A 16 12.13 -5.67 -0.91
C GLN A 16 10.75 -5.05 -1.17
N GLU A 17 9.80 -5.33 -0.29
CA GLU A 17 8.51 -4.64 -0.26
C GLU A 17 8.60 -3.44 0.68
N TYR A 18 7.80 -2.41 0.39
CA TYR A 18 7.88 -1.12 1.06
C TYR A 18 6.60 -0.84 1.82
N ALA A 19 6.74 -0.31 3.04
CA ALA A 19 5.62 0.11 3.85
C ALA A 19 5.91 1.43 4.57
N TRP A 20 4.87 2.19 4.89
CA TRP A 20 4.98 3.47 5.58
C TRP A 20 4.05 3.56 6.78
N ARG A 21 4.40 4.42 7.74
CA ARG A 21 3.48 4.77 8.82
C ARG A 21 2.29 5.54 8.27
N LYS A 22 1.13 5.45 8.94
CA LYS A 22 -0.11 6.12 8.54
C LYS A 22 0.08 7.62 8.27
N ALA A 23 0.88 8.29 9.10
CA ALA A 23 1.20 9.71 8.95
C ALA A 23 2.06 10.05 7.70
N GLU A 24 2.87 9.11 7.22
CA GLU A 24 3.76 9.29 6.07
C GLU A 24 3.09 8.90 4.74
N LEU A 25 2.01 8.10 4.79
CA LEU A 25 1.31 7.62 3.58
C LEU A 25 0.84 8.74 2.65
N PRO A 26 0.29 9.89 3.11
CA PRO A 26 -0.11 10.94 2.19
C PRO A 26 1.04 11.48 1.34
N ARG A 27 2.25 11.51 1.91
CA ARG A 27 3.46 11.89 1.18
C ARG A 27 3.89 10.76 0.24
N ALA A 28 3.92 9.52 0.72
CA ALA A 28 4.29 8.36 -0.08
C ALA A 28 3.43 8.22 -1.35
N VAL A 29 2.12 8.32 -1.20
CA VAL A 29 1.15 8.23 -2.29
C VAL A 29 1.38 9.33 -3.34
N ARG A 30 1.65 10.57 -2.91
CA ARG A 30 1.92 11.68 -3.83
C ARG A 30 3.23 11.47 -4.60
N GLU A 31 4.29 11.07 -3.93
CA GLU A 31 5.59 10.85 -4.61
C GLU A 31 5.54 9.65 -5.56
N LEU A 32 4.76 8.60 -5.25
CA LEU A 32 4.48 7.49 -6.18
C LEU A 32 3.74 8.00 -7.43
N ALA A 33 2.71 8.82 -7.24
CA ALA A 33 1.93 9.39 -8.33
C ALA A 33 2.77 10.34 -9.21
N ASP A 34 3.60 11.19 -8.60
CA ASP A 34 4.54 12.07 -9.30
C ASP A 34 5.59 11.27 -10.10
N ALA A 35 5.97 10.09 -9.59
CA ALA A 35 6.82 9.13 -10.29
C ALA A 35 6.08 8.31 -11.37
N SER A 36 4.81 8.63 -11.66
CA SER A 36 3.96 7.91 -12.62
C SER A 36 3.78 6.42 -12.31
N LEU A 37 3.74 6.07 -11.02
CA LEU A 37 3.47 4.72 -10.55
C LEU A 37 2.00 4.59 -10.15
N LEU A 38 1.32 3.60 -10.72
CA LEU A 38 -0.05 3.28 -10.39
C LEU A 38 -0.09 2.48 -9.10
N ILE A 39 -0.80 2.98 -8.10
CA ILE A 39 -1.10 2.23 -6.88
C ILE A 39 -2.22 1.25 -7.23
N LEU A 40 -2.05 -0.02 -6.84
CA LEU A 40 -3.04 -1.08 -7.04
C LEU A 40 -3.86 -1.34 -5.77
N GLY A 41 -3.27 -1.06 -4.61
CA GLY A 41 -3.82 -1.39 -3.31
C GLY A 41 -2.71 -1.51 -2.27
N GLY A 42 -2.97 -2.28 -1.23
CA GLY A 42 -1.99 -2.54 -0.19
C GLY A 42 -2.59 -3.23 1.02
N GLU A 43 -1.76 -3.39 2.04
CA GLU A 43 -2.08 -4.12 3.27
C GLU A 43 -1.53 -3.40 4.49
N ALA A 44 -2.20 -3.55 5.63
CA ALA A 44 -1.60 -3.22 6.92
C ALA A 44 -0.82 -4.44 7.45
N TRP A 45 0.37 -4.17 7.98
CA TRP A 45 1.30 -5.16 8.51
C TRP A 45 1.73 -4.79 9.91
N ILE A 46 2.02 -5.80 10.74
CA ILE A 46 2.93 -5.62 11.87
C ILE A 46 4.34 -5.77 11.31
N ALA A 47 5.19 -4.76 11.47
CA ALA A 47 6.54 -4.83 10.91
C ALA A 47 7.63 -4.26 11.85
N GLU A 48 8.72 -5.01 11.97
CA GLU A 48 9.87 -4.71 12.82
C GLU A 48 11.11 -5.47 12.27
N ASP A 49 12.30 -4.87 12.37
CA ASP A 49 13.58 -5.49 12.00
C ASP A 49 13.63 -6.14 10.60
N GLY A 50 12.94 -5.54 9.62
CA GLY A 50 12.87 -6.03 8.23
C GLY A 50 11.93 -7.22 8.01
N HIS A 51 11.25 -7.67 9.06
CA HIS A 51 10.23 -8.71 9.03
C HIS A 51 8.83 -8.11 9.15
N PHE A 52 7.84 -8.80 8.58
CA PHE A 52 6.45 -8.40 8.69
C PHE A 52 5.50 -9.58 8.87
N LEU A 53 4.33 -9.30 9.45
CA LEU A 53 3.18 -10.19 9.54
C LEU A 53 1.97 -9.51 8.88
N GLY A 54 1.44 -10.13 7.82
CA GLY A 54 0.21 -9.67 7.15
C GLY A 54 -1.08 -10.17 7.80
N LEU A 55 -1.00 -11.22 8.64
CA LEU A 55 -2.10 -11.66 9.49
C LEU A 55 -2.02 -10.93 10.84
N LEU A 56 -2.94 -10.00 11.03
CA LEU A 56 -3.01 -9.10 12.17
C LEU A 56 -3.83 -9.74 13.30
N PRO A 57 -3.28 -9.95 14.50
CA PRO A 57 -4.02 -10.41 15.66
C PRO A 57 -4.98 -9.33 16.15
N THR A 58 -6.28 -9.64 16.14
CA THR A 58 -7.36 -8.70 16.44
C THR A 58 -7.84 -8.79 17.89
N LEU A 59 -8.54 -7.74 18.35
CA LEU A 59 -9.07 -7.64 19.72
C LEU A 59 -10.03 -8.78 20.11
N ASP A 60 -10.70 -9.39 19.14
CA ASP A 60 -11.62 -10.51 19.33
C ASP A 60 -10.91 -11.89 19.42
N GLY A 61 -9.58 -11.90 19.35
CA GLY A 61 -8.76 -13.11 19.41
C GLY A 61 -8.67 -13.88 18.08
N GLN A 62 -9.11 -13.29 16.97
CA GLN A 62 -8.90 -13.82 15.62
C GLN A 62 -7.62 -13.26 14.99
N SER A 63 -7.41 -13.58 13.71
CA SER A 63 -6.44 -12.88 12.87
C SER A 63 -7.08 -12.52 11.55
N CYS A 64 -6.83 -11.32 11.05
CA CYS A 64 -7.37 -10.84 9.79
C CYS A 64 -6.28 -10.25 8.89
N VAL A 65 -6.58 -10.13 7.60
CA VAL A 65 -5.81 -9.28 6.68
C VAL A 65 -6.62 -8.01 6.50
N ILE A 66 -6.02 -6.86 6.82
CA ILE A 66 -6.59 -5.55 6.52
C ILE A 66 -5.94 -5.08 5.22
N HIS A 67 -6.69 -5.13 4.13
CA HIS A 67 -6.22 -4.75 2.81
C HIS A 67 -7.15 -3.73 2.16
N TRP A 68 -6.64 -3.04 1.15
CA TRP A 68 -7.44 -2.24 0.24
C TRP A 68 -7.00 -2.44 -1.20
N GLU A 69 -7.90 -2.08 -2.10
CA GLU A 69 -7.66 -2.10 -3.54
C GLU A 69 -8.10 -0.77 -4.12
N THR A 70 -7.51 -0.41 -5.26
CA THR A 70 -7.94 0.73 -6.07
C THR A 70 -8.55 0.22 -7.36
N GLU A 71 -9.68 0.80 -7.76
CA GLU A 71 -10.37 0.43 -8.99
C GLU A 71 -10.23 1.54 -10.02
N VAL A 72 -9.39 1.32 -11.04
CA VAL A 72 -9.16 2.28 -12.12
C VAL A 72 -9.53 1.66 -13.47
N PRO A 73 -10.39 2.33 -14.28
CA PRO A 73 -10.72 1.85 -15.61
C PRO A 73 -9.48 1.79 -16.51
N PRO A 74 -9.20 0.65 -17.17
CA PRO A 74 -8.00 0.49 -18.01
C PRO A 74 -8.04 1.33 -19.29
N ALA A 75 -9.21 1.87 -19.66
CA ALA A 75 -9.40 2.71 -20.83
C ALA A 75 -8.97 4.17 -20.62
N LEU A 76 -8.70 4.59 -19.38
CA LEU A 76 -8.25 5.95 -19.09
C LEU A 76 -6.79 6.14 -19.53
N PRO A 77 -6.37 7.37 -19.92
CA PRO A 77 -4.96 7.68 -20.06
C PRO A 77 -4.17 7.34 -18.80
N TRP A 78 -2.94 6.84 -18.92
CA TRP A 78 -2.12 6.38 -17.78
C TRP A 78 -2.05 7.39 -16.64
N ARG A 79 -1.80 8.66 -16.96
CA ARG A 79 -1.73 9.75 -15.97
C ARG A 79 -3.04 9.91 -15.17
N GLU A 80 -4.18 9.70 -15.81
CA GLU A 80 -5.48 9.78 -15.14
C GLU A 80 -5.72 8.55 -14.26
N GLN A 81 -5.29 7.36 -14.69
CA GLN A 81 -5.32 6.16 -13.84
C GLN A 81 -4.48 6.36 -12.57
N VAL A 82 -3.24 6.84 -12.72
CA VAL A 82 -2.35 7.13 -11.58
C VAL A 82 -2.98 8.14 -10.62
N ALA A 83 -3.51 9.25 -11.14
CA ALA A 83 -4.13 10.29 -10.31
C ALA A 83 -5.36 9.76 -9.56
N GLN A 84 -6.21 8.98 -10.23
CA GLN A 84 -7.42 8.41 -9.64
C GLN A 84 -7.09 7.36 -8.57
N ALA A 85 -6.11 6.47 -8.80
CA ALA A 85 -5.68 5.50 -7.81
C ALA A 85 -5.07 6.16 -6.56
N ALA A 86 -4.28 7.23 -6.75
CA ALA A 86 -3.74 8.02 -5.64
C ALA A 86 -4.86 8.67 -4.81
N GLU A 87 -5.86 9.28 -5.46
CA GLU A 87 -7.02 9.86 -4.77
C GLU A 87 -7.81 8.82 -3.99
N GLN A 88 -8.05 7.64 -4.59
CA GLN A 88 -8.72 6.53 -3.91
C GLN A 88 -7.95 6.10 -2.67
N THR A 89 -6.65 5.88 -2.79
CA THR A 89 -5.78 5.45 -1.70
C THR A 89 -5.82 6.45 -0.54
N LEU A 90 -5.69 7.76 -0.84
CA LEU A 90 -5.76 8.83 0.14
C LEU A 90 -7.12 8.93 0.87
N ARG A 91 -8.19 8.49 0.22
CA ARG A 91 -9.54 8.45 0.79
C ARG A 91 -9.80 7.20 1.63
N ILE A 92 -9.25 6.04 1.22
CA ILE A 92 -9.51 4.75 1.87
C ILE A 92 -8.69 4.61 3.15
N ILE A 93 -7.37 4.85 3.09
CA ILE A 93 -6.44 4.59 4.20
C ILE A 93 -6.86 5.22 5.53
N PRO A 94 -7.34 6.48 5.58
CA PRO A 94 -7.79 7.08 6.83
C PRO A 94 -8.89 6.30 7.54
N GLY A 95 -9.73 5.56 6.80
CA GLY A 95 -10.84 4.77 7.36
C GLY A 95 -10.55 3.27 7.55
N LEU A 96 -9.32 2.79 7.28
CA LEU A 96 -8.98 1.38 7.51
C LEU A 96 -8.77 1.05 8.99
N ASP A 97 -8.47 2.05 9.84
CA ASP A 97 -8.35 1.97 11.31
C ASP A 97 -7.68 0.70 11.86
N ALA A 98 -6.65 0.22 11.17
CA ALA A 98 -5.92 -1.01 11.52
C ALA A 98 -5.38 -0.97 12.95
N GLU A 99 -4.96 0.21 13.43
CA GLU A 99 -4.48 0.39 14.80
C GLU A 99 -5.57 0.17 15.86
N GLU A 100 -6.84 0.33 15.53
CA GLU A 100 -7.96 0.09 16.45
C GLU A 100 -8.41 -1.37 16.44
N GLU A 101 -8.26 -2.06 15.31
CA GLU A 101 -8.64 -3.48 15.15
C GLU A 101 -7.65 -4.44 15.82
N VAL A 102 -6.37 -4.07 15.90
CA VAL A 102 -5.31 -4.92 16.48
C VAL A 102 -5.21 -4.82 18.00
N VAL A 103 -4.68 -5.88 18.61
CA VAL A 103 -4.37 -5.89 20.04
C VAL A 103 -3.37 -4.78 20.40
N PRO A 104 -3.49 -4.15 21.60
CA PRO A 104 -2.74 -2.93 21.93
C PRO A 104 -1.23 -3.02 21.81
N GLU A 105 -0.65 -4.20 22.02
CA GLU A 105 0.80 -4.44 21.95
C GLU A 105 1.40 -4.24 20.55
N TYR A 106 0.59 -4.33 19.48
CA TYR A 106 1.09 -4.18 18.10
C TYR A 106 0.73 -2.86 17.43
N ARG A 107 -0.02 -1.96 18.08
CA ARG A 107 -0.50 -0.71 17.48
C ARG A 107 0.63 0.16 16.95
N ASP A 108 1.68 0.29 17.74
CA ASP A 108 2.88 1.05 17.38
C ASP A 108 3.79 0.31 16.38
N LEU A 109 3.43 -0.90 15.97
CA LEU A 109 4.14 -1.70 14.97
C LEU A 109 3.37 -1.78 13.65
N ILE A 110 2.26 -1.05 13.49
CA ILE A 110 1.51 -1.03 12.24
C ILE A 110 2.21 -0.19 11.18
N TRP A 111 2.39 -0.81 10.02
CA TRP A 111 2.88 -0.21 8.79
C TRP A 111 1.91 -0.54 7.64
N TYR A 112 1.84 0.33 6.65
CA TYR A 112 0.97 0.14 5.49
C TYR A 112 1.83 -0.08 4.26
N ASN A 113 1.83 -1.32 3.77
CA ASN A 113 2.40 -1.65 2.47
C ASN A 113 1.58 -1.02 1.36
N VAL A 114 2.26 -0.49 0.35
CA VAL A 114 1.59 0.02 -0.86
C VAL A 114 2.08 -0.80 -2.04
N THR A 115 1.16 -1.48 -2.71
CA THR A 115 1.42 -2.21 -3.94
C THR A 115 1.25 -1.25 -5.12
N PHE A 116 2.26 -1.16 -5.97
CA PHE A 116 2.25 -0.26 -7.12
C PHE A 116 3.02 -0.86 -8.30
N CYS A 117 2.77 -0.34 -9.50
CA CYS A 117 3.45 -0.75 -10.72
C CYS A 117 3.60 0.42 -11.69
N ASN A 118 4.46 0.26 -12.69
CA ASN A 118 4.56 1.16 -13.83
C ASN A 118 3.63 0.72 -14.98
N GLU A 119 3.54 1.53 -16.04
CA GLU A 119 2.64 1.28 -17.18
C GLU A 119 2.91 -0.05 -17.90
N GLU A 120 4.19 -0.42 -18.05
CA GLU A 120 4.61 -1.67 -18.69
C GLU A 120 4.19 -2.89 -17.86
N GLU A 121 4.47 -2.84 -16.55
CA GLU A 121 4.08 -3.89 -15.60
C GLU A 121 2.56 -4.06 -15.54
N TYR A 122 1.81 -2.96 -15.50
CA TYR A 122 0.35 -3.00 -15.51
C TYR A 122 -0.19 -3.62 -16.80
N GLY A 123 0.35 -3.23 -17.96
CA GLY A 123 -0.01 -3.85 -19.24
C GLY A 123 0.24 -5.36 -19.26
N ALA A 124 1.35 -5.81 -18.66
CA ALA A 124 1.66 -7.23 -18.54
C ALA A 124 0.69 -7.98 -17.61
N LEU A 125 0.25 -7.38 -16.50
CA LEU A 125 -0.76 -7.94 -15.60
C LEU A 125 -2.10 -8.11 -16.31
N GLN A 126 -2.57 -7.07 -17.01
CA GLN A 126 -3.82 -7.08 -17.77
C GLN A 126 -3.86 -8.14 -18.89
N LEU A 127 -2.69 -8.61 -19.36
CA LEU A 127 -2.60 -9.69 -20.34
C LEU A 127 -2.62 -11.08 -19.71
N ARG A 128 -2.17 -11.23 -18.45
CA ARG A 128 -2.19 -12.50 -17.72
C ARG A 128 -3.58 -12.86 -17.22
N ASP A 129 -4.40 -11.86 -16.92
CA ASP A 129 -5.76 -12.05 -16.43
C ASP A 129 -6.81 -12.23 -17.54
N LYS A 130 -6.39 -12.24 -18.81
CA LYS A 130 -7.26 -12.58 -19.94
C LYS A 130 -7.38 -14.11 -20.05
N PRO A 131 -8.61 -14.67 -20.04
CA PRO A 131 -8.84 -16.11 -20.16
C PRO A 131 -8.43 -16.69 -21.52
#